data_AF-A0A158B7P0-F1
#
_entry.id   AF-A0A158B7P0-F1
#
_cell.length_a   1.000
_cell.length_b   1.000
_cell.length_c   1.000
_cell.angle_alpha   90.00
_cell.angle_beta   90.00
_cell.angle_gamma   90.00
#
_symmetry.space_group_name_H-M   'P 1'
#
loop_
_entity.id
_entity.type
_entity.pdbx_description
1 polymer ?
#
loop_
_entity_poly.entity_id
_entity_poly.type
_entity_poly.pdbx_seq_one_letter_code
_entity_poly.pdbx_strand_id
1 'polypeptide(L)'
;MKRLFLSIAFCAGFNLGGAATAIAECGNFEPPKMDEVQLRNEYSGAVLRITIGDGDIWGTGYLIDAEHGFVLTDKHVIETATSKEAIHAESPVIPGEKTDAKVVSTIDAPTDLALLQLSHPLPSTVHAVDIVLREPNQSTTLYVMNYPKIGDEKAVFHEQAVHVIAVNGNIEVQQSLSTGGDSGGPLIDPSGSSLGTCRAQIGIGGTAARYVPMSDAQNLLNLIPMSTRVKALDERLKSGDLKSAEFAEMLRKTPDRPTNLELYTWGKLISKNPALYDDRAKHLIQCPLVKALMHRGMEDAVPPLYPIADANDVGQAYVRIANREALLGRPITSLASSRTALAAYKSTGNREGKIAAQLVLAQAHLQSNNNVAAQKNISYVLSQKKYLSPAEEGKAYYTAAAISENKGSMHAAISQYDTASELFIKSGDYVSAANALTNLAEVQFSKGRYAEAQESVSQAVALSRQAGNTAAESRSLYDLAKIQSAAGLTSKSFDTLQDYLNVAPSGPHANEAKAILDHAK
;
A
#
# COMPACT_ATOMS: atom_id res chain seq x y z
N MET A 1 19.37 34.12 26.61
CA MET A 1 19.24 35.48 26.05
C MET A 1 19.36 35.41 24.53
N LYS A 2 18.22 35.55 23.86
CA LYS A 2 17.96 36.17 22.55
C LYS A 2 19.17 36.46 21.64
N ARG A 3 19.21 35.86 20.44
CA ARG A 3 19.66 36.57 19.23
C ARG A 3 18.53 36.67 18.22
N LEU A 4 18.36 37.92 17.80
CA LEU A 4 17.22 38.52 17.13
C LEU A 4 17.37 38.39 15.61
N PHE A 5 16.26 38.13 14.95
CA PHE A 5 16.02 38.35 13.53
C PHE A 5 16.29 39.81 13.11
N LEU A 6 16.81 40.03 11.90
CA LEU A 6 16.22 40.98 10.94
C LEU A 6 16.75 40.81 9.50
N SER A 7 15.81 40.96 8.58
CA SER A 7 15.80 40.79 7.12
C SER A 7 16.60 41.81 6.30
N ILE A 8 16.74 41.55 4.99
CA ILE A 8 16.55 42.42 3.79
C ILE A 8 16.93 41.55 2.56
N ALA A 9 16.00 40.99 1.79
CA ALA A 9 15.28 41.58 0.64
C ALA A 9 16.20 42.09 -0.49
N PHE A 10 16.29 41.33 -1.59
CA PHE A 10 16.56 41.88 -2.93
C PHE A 10 15.74 41.10 -3.97
N CYS A 11 14.67 41.74 -4.44
CA CYS A 11 13.94 41.38 -5.65
C CYS A 11 14.60 42.08 -6.85
N ALA A 12 14.77 41.37 -7.96
CA ALA A 12 14.85 41.97 -9.28
C ALA A 12 14.29 41.01 -10.35
N GLY A 13 13.03 41.27 -10.74
CA GLY A 13 12.54 41.23 -12.12
C GLY A 13 12.72 39.94 -12.95
N PHE A 14 11.94 38.90 -12.66
CA PHE A 14 11.46 37.99 -13.70
C PHE A 14 9.96 37.78 -13.51
N ASN A 15 9.24 37.84 -14.62
CA ASN A 15 7.78 37.78 -14.69
C ASN A 15 7.29 36.38 -14.22
N LEU A 16 7.04 36.23 -12.91
CA LEU A 16 6.68 34.99 -12.21
C LEU A 16 5.15 34.81 -12.00
N GLY A 17 4.32 35.60 -12.68
CA GLY A 17 2.87 35.64 -12.43
C GLY A 17 2.07 34.40 -12.85
N GLY A 18 2.62 33.53 -13.72
CA GLY A 18 1.90 32.36 -14.25
C GLY A 18 2.20 31.01 -13.58
N ALA A 19 3.42 30.83 -13.06
CA ALA A 19 3.83 29.55 -12.46
C ALA A 19 3.51 29.46 -10.96
N ALA A 20 3.58 30.58 -10.24
CA ALA A 20 3.27 30.62 -8.80
C ALA A 20 1.75 30.52 -8.52
N THR A 21 0.91 30.98 -9.46
CA THR A 21 -0.55 30.86 -9.41
C THR A 21 -1.02 29.44 -9.74
N ALA A 22 -0.42 28.77 -10.73
CA ALA A 22 -0.71 27.37 -11.05
C ALA A 22 -0.36 26.40 -9.90
N ILE A 23 0.73 26.65 -9.17
CA ILE A 23 1.13 25.84 -7.98
C ILE A 23 0.17 26.09 -6.80
N ALA A 24 -0.43 27.28 -6.69
CA ALA A 24 -1.39 27.59 -5.63
C ALA A 24 -2.77 26.95 -5.85
N GLU A 25 -3.15 26.67 -7.10
CA GLU A 25 -4.46 26.11 -7.44
C GLU A 25 -4.53 24.58 -7.34
N CYS A 26 -3.41 23.87 -7.56
CA CYS A 26 -3.39 22.40 -7.50
C CYS A 26 -3.30 21.80 -6.10
N GLY A 27 -3.20 22.63 -5.05
CA GLY A 27 -3.39 22.25 -3.64
C GLY A 27 -2.58 21.06 -3.08
N ASN A 28 -2.67 20.89 -1.76
CA ASN A 28 -2.41 19.59 -1.13
C ASN A 28 -3.77 18.93 -0.85
N PHE A 29 -3.90 17.66 -1.24
CA PHE A 29 -5.11 16.85 -1.05
C PHE A 29 -4.82 15.59 -0.25
N GLU A 30 -3.62 15.49 0.34
CA GLU A 30 -3.31 14.45 1.31
C GLU A 30 -4.36 14.49 2.43
N PRO A 31 -5.05 13.37 2.69
CA PRO A 31 -6.03 13.33 3.76
C PRO A 31 -5.39 13.59 5.14
N PRO A 32 -6.14 14.18 6.09
CA PRO A 32 -5.71 14.21 7.47
C PRO A 32 -5.54 12.77 7.99
N LYS A 33 -4.52 12.58 8.84
CA LYS A 33 -4.30 11.30 9.52
C LYS A 33 -5.12 11.26 10.80
N MET A 34 -5.73 10.11 11.06
CA MET A 34 -6.47 9.77 12.25
C MET A 34 -5.68 8.77 13.10
N ASP A 35 -5.79 8.89 14.41
CA ASP A 35 -5.32 7.88 15.35
C ASP A 35 -6.33 6.71 15.48
N GLU A 36 -5.95 5.70 16.28
CA GLU A 36 -6.77 4.52 16.55
C GLU A 36 -8.19 4.88 17.03
N VAL A 37 -8.30 5.84 17.95
CA VAL A 37 -9.57 6.21 18.59
C VAL A 37 -10.48 6.92 17.61
N GLN A 38 -9.93 7.83 16.81
CA GLN A 38 -10.65 8.56 15.78
C GLN A 38 -11.20 7.61 14.71
N LEU A 39 -10.35 6.72 14.19
CA LEU A 39 -10.76 5.71 13.21
C LEU A 39 -11.85 4.79 13.75
N ARG A 40 -11.72 4.34 15.02
CA ARG A 40 -12.72 3.49 15.68
C ARG A 40 -14.06 4.20 15.76
N ASN A 41 -14.08 5.44 16.25
CA ASN A 41 -15.31 6.21 16.40
C ASN A 41 -16.00 6.47 15.06
N GLU A 42 -15.22 6.71 14.01
CA GLU A 42 -15.73 7.06 12.68
C GLU A 42 -16.28 5.84 11.93
N TYR A 43 -15.59 4.69 11.97
CA TYR A 43 -15.84 3.59 11.03
C TYR A 43 -16.39 2.30 11.65
N SER A 44 -16.47 2.17 12.98
CA SER A 44 -16.98 0.93 13.61
C SER A 44 -18.40 0.57 13.15
N GLY A 45 -19.24 1.57 12.86
CA GLY A 45 -20.59 1.32 12.37
C GLY A 45 -20.66 0.77 10.93
N ALA A 46 -19.60 0.95 10.15
CA ALA A 46 -19.52 0.50 8.76
C ALA A 46 -18.88 -0.88 8.60
N VAL A 47 -18.30 -1.44 9.65
CA VAL A 47 -17.77 -2.82 9.66
C VAL A 47 -18.87 -3.74 10.17
N LEU A 48 -19.39 -4.55 9.26
CA LEU A 48 -20.62 -5.30 9.41
C LEU A 48 -20.32 -6.77 9.65
N ARG A 49 -21.13 -7.36 10.51
CA ARG A 49 -21.26 -8.81 10.61
C ARG A 49 -22.06 -9.32 9.43
N ILE A 50 -21.48 -10.25 8.68
CA ILE A 50 -22.18 -10.98 7.63
C ILE A 50 -22.56 -12.34 8.17
N THR A 51 -23.83 -12.71 8.05
CA THR A 51 -24.37 -14.00 8.49
C THR A 51 -25.23 -14.63 7.41
N ILE A 52 -25.27 -15.96 7.38
CA ILE A 52 -26.10 -16.74 6.46
C ILE A 52 -27.13 -17.51 7.27
N GLY A 53 -28.40 -17.43 6.86
CA GLY A 53 -29.51 -18.12 7.53
C GLY A 53 -29.62 -17.75 9.01
N ASP A 54 -29.68 -18.75 9.88
CA ASP A 54 -29.87 -18.58 11.33
C ASP A 54 -28.61 -18.04 12.07
N GLY A 55 -27.47 -17.90 11.37
CA GLY A 55 -26.28 -17.21 11.87
C GLY A 55 -25.13 -18.09 12.35
N ASP A 56 -25.18 -19.40 12.10
CA ASP A 56 -24.10 -20.35 12.45
C ASP A 56 -22.84 -20.19 11.58
N ILE A 57 -22.96 -19.49 10.45
CA ILE A 57 -21.83 -19.12 9.59
C ILE A 57 -21.74 -17.60 9.55
N TRP A 58 -20.56 -17.09 9.86
CA TRP A 58 -20.33 -15.64 9.92
C TRP A 58 -18.95 -15.23 9.41
N GLY A 59 -18.89 -13.99 8.93
CA GLY A 59 -17.67 -13.28 8.59
C GLY A 59 -17.85 -11.77 8.76
N THR A 60 -16.90 -11.02 8.23
CA THR A 60 -16.91 -9.57 8.21
C THR A 60 -17.19 -9.08 6.79
N GLY A 61 -17.93 -7.98 6.67
CA GLY A 61 -17.97 -7.16 5.46
C GLY A 61 -17.89 -5.70 5.87
N TYR A 62 -17.67 -4.79 4.93
CA TYR A 62 -17.62 -3.37 5.25
C TYR A 62 -18.27 -2.52 4.17
N LEU A 63 -19.04 -1.52 4.63
CA LEU A 63 -19.73 -0.55 3.78
C LEU A 63 -18.70 0.34 3.09
N ILE A 64 -18.72 0.37 1.76
CA ILE A 64 -17.86 1.23 0.93
C ILE A 64 -18.64 2.33 0.21
N ASP A 65 -19.97 2.20 0.12
CA ASP A 65 -20.88 3.22 -0.43
C ASP A 65 -22.14 3.32 0.43
N ALA A 66 -22.29 4.43 1.14
CA ALA A 66 -23.42 4.66 2.04
C ALA A 66 -24.73 5.02 1.30
N GLU A 67 -24.64 5.69 0.14
CA GLU A 67 -25.84 6.15 -0.58
C GLU A 67 -26.67 4.97 -1.12
N HIS A 68 -26.01 3.98 -1.71
CA HIS A 68 -26.69 2.83 -2.32
C HIS A 68 -26.51 1.53 -1.53
N GLY A 69 -25.76 1.56 -0.42
CA GLY A 69 -25.61 0.43 0.50
C GLY A 69 -24.70 -0.68 -0.01
N PHE A 70 -23.60 -0.36 -0.71
CA PHE A 70 -22.67 -1.39 -1.17
C PHE A 70 -21.64 -1.78 -0.10
N VAL A 71 -21.49 -3.09 0.06
CA VAL A 71 -20.61 -3.73 1.05
C VAL A 71 -19.62 -4.64 0.34
N LEU A 72 -18.35 -4.55 0.71
CA LEU A 72 -17.31 -5.46 0.24
C LEU A 72 -17.03 -6.52 1.31
N THR A 73 -16.82 -7.76 0.88
CA THR A 73 -16.48 -8.92 1.72
C THR A 73 -15.71 -9.94 0.88
N ASP A 74 -15.23 -11.02 1.48
CA ASP A 74 -14.75 -12.16 0.72
C ASP A 74 -15.89 -12.98 0.13
N LYS A 75 -15.63 -13.68 -0.97
CA LYS A 75 -16.60 -14.61 -1.56
C LYS A 75 -16.84 -15.81 -0.63
N HIS A 76 -15.79 -16.40 -0.05
CA HIS A 76 -15.97 -17.57 0.83
C HIS A 76 -16.82 -17.28 2.08
N VAL A 77 -16.93 -16.02 2.53
CA VAL A 77 -17.83 -15.61 3.63
C VAL A 77 -19.30 -15.83 3.25
N ILE A 78 -19.64 -15.73 1.97
CA ILE A 78 -21.01 -15.87 1.45
C ILE A 78 -21.24 -17.18 0.67
N GLU A 79 -20.19 -17.94 0.36
CA GLU A 79 -20.24 -19.09 -0.57
C GLU A 79 -21.01 -20.29 -0.01
N THR A 80 -21.18 -20.36 1.32
CA THR A 80 -21.99 -21.39 1.98
C THR A 80 -23.49 -21.09 1.92
N ALA A 81 -23.90 -19.91 1.44
CA ALA A 81 -25.31 -19.56 1.30
C ALA A 81 -25.94 -20.36 0.17
N THR A 82 -26.85 -21.27 0.54
CA THR A 82 -27.71 -21.92 -0.45
C THR A 82 -28.68 -20.91 -1.04
N SER A 83 -29.28 -21.19 -2.20
CA SER A 83 -30.25 -20.30 -2.85
C SER A 83 -31.51 -19.99 -2.01
N LYS A 84 -31.68 -20.66 -0.87
CA LYS A 84 -32.80 -20.48 0.06
C LYS A 84 -32.43 -19.69 1.31
N GLU A 85 -31.14 -19.56 1.62
CA GLU A 85 -30.69 -18.86 2.81
C GLU A 85 -30.47 -17.39 2.50
N ALA A 86 -30.99 -16.52 3.38
CA ALA A 86 -30.76 -15.10 3.28
C ALA A 86 -29.37 -14.74 3.84
N ILE A 87 -28.74 -13.76 3.22
CA ILE A 87 -27.53 -13.12 3.73
C ILE A 87 -27.99 -11.90 4.51
N HIS A 88 -27.54 -11.78 5.75
CA HIS A 88 -27.85 -10.64 6.61
C HIS A 88 -26.57 -9.89 6.98
N ALA A 89 -26.67 -8.56 7.03
CA ALA A 89 -25.65 -7.68 7.57
C ALA A 89 -26.15 -7.01 8.86
N GLU A 90 -25.29 -6.96 9.87
CA GLU A 90 -25.57 -6.32 11.17
C GLU A 90 -24.45 -5.35 11.53
N SER A 91 -24.80 -4.13 11.91
CA SER A 91 -23.85 -3.12 12.39
C SER A 91 -23.73 -3.18 13.92
N PRO A 92 -22.51 -3.12 14.49
CA PRO A 92 -22.33 -3.22 15.95
C PRO A 92 -22.88 -2.00 16.71
N VAL A 93 -23.03 -0.85 16.03
CA VAL A 93 -23.59 0.37 16.64
C VAL A 93 -25.11 0.45 16.50
N ILE A 94 -25.74 -0.54 15.86
CA ILE A 94 -27.19 -0.68 15.71
C ILE A 94 -27.59 -2.11 16.12
N PRO A 95 -27.35 -2.50 17.39
CA PRO A 95 -27.46 -3.89 17.81
C PRO A 95 -28.91 -4.41 17.68
N GLY A 96 -29.06 -5.58 17.08
CA GLY A 96 -30.37 -6.24 16.91
C GLY A 96 -31.12 -5.88 15.63
N GLU A 97 -30.63 -4.93 14.83
CA GLU A 97 -31.18 -4.64 13.50
C GLU A 97 -30.36 -5.34 12.42
N LYS A 98 -30.92 -6.41 11.85
CA LYS A 98 -30.38 -7.09 10.67
C LYS A 98 -30.98 -6.50 9.41
N THR A 99 -30.15 -6.21 8.41
CA THR A 99 -30.61 -5.89 7.06
C THR A 99 -30.25 -7.02 6.10
N ASP A 100 -31.18 -7.37 5.21
CA ASP A 100 -30.91 -8.34 4.14
C ASP A 100 -29.90 -7.75 3.14
N ALA A 101 -28.99 -8.58 2.65
CA ALA A 101 -28.00 -8.23 1.65
C ALA A 101 -28.11 -9.15 0.43
N LYS A 102 -27.98 -8.59 -0.77
CA LYS A 102 -27.99 -9.33 -2.04
C LYS A 102 -26.62 -9.38 -2.64
N VAL A 103 -26.23 -10.53 -3.17
CA VAL A 103 -24.98 -10.67 -3.94
C VAL A 103 -25.14 -9.96 -5.27
N VAL A 104 -24.28 -8.97 -5.53
CA VAL A 104 -24.27 -8.21 -6.79
C VAL A 104 -23.33 -8.89 -7.79
N SER A 105 -22.12 -9.22 -7.34
CA SER A 105 -21.11 -9.91 -8.14
C SER A 105 -20.01 -10.47 -7.26
N THR A 106 -19.26 -11.43 -7.80
CA THR A 106 -18.14 -12.09 -7.12
C THR A 106 -16.95 -12.21 -8.05
N ILE A 107 -15.74 -12.22 -7.48
CA ILE A 107 -14.51 -12.60 -8.16
C ILE A 107 -14.03 -13.90 -7.52
N ASP A 108 -13.87 -14.94 -8.33
CA ASP A 108 -13.38 -16.24 -7.86
C ASP A 108 -11.93 -16.20 -7.38
N ALA A 109 -11.46 -17.32 -6.84
CA ALA A 109 -10.07 -17.51 -6.51
C ALA A 109 -9.16 -17.24 -7.74
N PRO A 110 -7.97 -16.63 -7.54
CA PRO A 110 -7.33 -16.36 -6.26
C PRO A 110 -7.71 -15.02 -5.62
N THR A 111 -8.61 -14.21 -6.19
CA THR A 111 -8.97 -12.90 -5.62
C THR A 111 -10.01 -13.03 -4.50
N ASP A 112 -11.03 -13.88 -4.67
CA ASP A 112 -11.96 -14.26 -3.58
C ASP A 112 -12.71 -13.08 -2.93
N LEU A 113 -13.28 -12.20 -3.75
CA LEU A 113 -14.05 -11.03 -3.29
C LEU A 113 -15.51 -11.11 -3.72
N ALA A 114 -16.39 -10.50 -2.92
CA ALA A 114 -17.80 -10.35 -3.25
C ALA A 114 -18.28 -8.93 -2.94
N LEU A 115 -19.12 -8.42 -3.84
CA LEU A 115 -19.85 -7.18 -3.66
C LEU A 115 -21.29 -7.49 -3.30
N LEU A 116 -21.74 -6.98 -2.17
CA LEU A 116 -23.12 -7.07 -1.71
C LEU A 116 -23.80 -5.72 -1.81
N GLN A 117 -25.13 -5.74 -1.89
CA GLN A 117 -25.97 -4.56 -1.76
C GLN A 117 -26.98 -4.79 -0.64
N LEU A 118 -27.01 -3.88 0.34
CA LEU A 118 -27.99 -3.89 1.41
C LEU A 118 -29.37 -3.53 0.86
N SER A 119 -30.40 -4.20 1.37
CA SER A 119 -31.79 -3.94 0.96
C SER A 119 -32.31 -2.61 1.48
N HIS A 120 -31.79 -2.15 2.63
CA HIS A 120 -32.05 -0.83 3.19
C HIS A 120 -30.71 -0.15 3.52
N PRO A 121 -30.60 1.17 3.28
CA PRO A 121 -29.41 1.90 3.68
C PRO A 121 -29.30 1.93 5.20
N LEU A 122 -28.07 1.96 5.69
CA LEU A 122 -27.81 2.21 7.11
C LEU A 122 -28.15 3.68 7.45
N PRO A 123 -28.39 4.00 8.73
CA PRO A 123 -28.60 5.37 9.18
C PRO A 123 -27.47 6.29 8.70
N SER A 124 -27.81 7.56 8.45
CA SER A 124 -26.85 8.57 7.94
C SER A 124 -25.67 8.86 8.88
N THR A 125 -25.72 8.37 10.13
CA THR A 125 -24.63 8.42 11.11
C THR A 125 -23.55 7.38 10.85
N VAL A 126 -23.80 6.38 10.00
CA VAL A 126 -22.81 5.36 9.61
C VAL A 126 -22.05 5.86 8.38
N HIS A 127 -20.76 6.12 8.55
CA HIS A 127 -19.90 6.59 7.47
C HIS A 127 -19.19 5.41 6.82
N ALA A 128 -19.32 5.27 5.50
CA ALA A 128 -18.65 4.22 4.74
C ALA A 128 -17.12 4.32 4.85
N VAL A 129 -16.45 3.17 4.90
CA VAL A 129 -15.00 3.07 4.81
C VAL A 129 -14.59 3.45 3.38
N ASP A 130 -13.72 4.44 3.25
CA ASP A 130 -13.26 4.88 1.93
C ASP A 130 -12.27 3.86 1.33
N ILE A 131 -11.93 4.01 0.05
CA ILE A 131 -10.99 3.09 -0.64
C ILE A 131 -9.68 3.78 -0.99
N VAL A 132 -8.60 3.01 -1.12
CA VAL A 132 -7.34 3.48 -1.72
C VAL A 132 -6.74 2.38 -2.58
N LEU A 133 -6.10 2.73 -3.69
CA LEU A 133 -5.57 1.74 -4.67
C LEU A 133 -4.06 1.59 -4.64
N ARG A 134 -3.37 2.35 -3.78
CA ARG A 134 -1.91 2.30 -3.59
C ARG A 134 -1.44 1.18 -2.66
N GLU A 135 -0.14 0.86 -2.68
CA GLU A 135 0.44 0.04 -1.61
C GLU A 135 0.55 0.79 -0.26
N PRO A 136 0.54 0.06 0.87
CA PRO A 136 1.02 0.62 2.12
C PRO A 136 2.54 0.81 2.08
N ASN A 137 3.04 1.94 2.60
CA ASN A 137 4.49 2.07 2.83
C ASN A 137 4.88 1.16 3.99
N GLN A 138 6.07 0.57 3.95
CA GLN A 138 6.54 -0.40 4.97
C GLN A 138 6.65 0.17 6.40
N SER A 139 6.58 1.49 6.58
CA SER A 139 6.54 2.18 7.88
C SER A 139 5.15 2.73 8.24
N THR A 140 4.12 2.40 7.45
CA THR A 140 2.75 2.87 7.72
C THR A 140 2.14 1.99 8.81
N THR A 141 1.78 2.59 9.94
CA THR A 141 0.84 1.98 10.87
C THR A 141 -0.49 1.74 10.15
N LEU A 142 -0.96 0.50 10.09
CA LEU A 142 -2.30 0.18 9.60
C LEU A 142 -3.16 -0.36 10.74
N TYR A 143 -4.44 -0.34 10.50
CA TYR A 143 -5.45 -0.73 11.45
C TYR A 143 -6.29 -1.84 10.84
N VAL A 144 -6.49 -2.87 11.63
CA VAL A 144 -7.38 -3.96 11.25
C VAL A 144 -8.69 -3.71 11.97
N MET A 145 -9.77 -3.66 11.19
CA MET A 145 -11.13 -3.65 11.72
C MET A 145 -11.81 -4.93 11.26
N ASN A 146 -12.26 -5.74 12.19
CA ASN A 146 -13.08 -6.91 11.88
C ASN A 146 -14.40 -6.88 12.67
N TYR A 147 -15.02 -8.04 12.84
CA TYR A 147 -16.18 -8.29 13.69
C TYR A 147 -15.95 -8.10 15.22
N PRO A 148 -16.41 -7.04 15.91
CA PRO A 148 -16.48 -7.09 17.37
C PRO A 148 -17.58 -8.06 17.83
N LYS A 149 -17.29 -8.94 18.80
CA LYS A 149 -18.33 -9.75 19.46
C LYS A 149 -19.31 -8.81 20.18
N ILE A 150 -20.62 -9.10 20.14
CA ILE A 150 -21.63 -8.29 20.86
C ILE A 150 -21.24 -8.29 22.34
N GLY A 151 -21.06 -7.09 22.92
CA GLY A 151 -20.66 -6.91 24.31
C GLY A 151 -19.15 -6.88 24.58
N ASP A 152 -18.31 -6.97 23.54
CA ASP A 152 -16.85 -6.84 23.65
C ASP A 152 -16.32 -5.74 22.70
N GLU A 153 -16.39 -4.50 23.17
CA GLU A 153 -15.93 -3.30 22.46
C GLU A 153 -14.42 -3.31 22.20
N LYS A 154 -13.65 -4.12 22.95
CA LYS A 154 -12.21 -4.28 22.77
C LYS A 154 -11.85 -5.29 21.69
N ALA A 155 -12.79 -6.12 21.26
CA ALA A 155 -12.44 -7.33 20.55
C ALA A 155 -11.71 -7.07 19.24
N VAL A 156 -12.03 -6.00 18.49
CA VAL A 156 -11.74 -6.02 17.05
C VAL A 156 -11.47 -4.63 16.41
N PHE A 157 -10.68 -3.84 17.12
CA PHE A 157 -9.95 -2.73 16.49
C PHE A 157 -8.62 -2.63 17.19
N HIS A 158 -7.55 -2.86 16.45
CA HIS A 158 -6.20 -2.84 16.99
C HIS A 158 -5.24 -2.21 15.99
N GLU A 159 -4.32 -1.41 16.51
CA GLU A 159 -3.11 -1.04 15.78
C GLU A 159 -2.34 -2.31 15.40
N GLN A 160 -1.95 -2.43 14.13
CA GLN A 160 -1.04 -3.47 13.69
C GLN A 160 0.20 -2.82 13.10
N ALA A 161 1.37 -3.24 13.60
CA ALA A 161 2.63 -2.95 12.94
C ALA A 161 2.62 -3.68 11.59
N VAL A 162 2.67 -2.92 10.50
CA VAL A 162 2.54 -3.52 9.18
C VAL A 162 3.89 -3.76 8.57
N HIS A 163 4.09 -5.02 8.22
CA HIS A 163 5.18 -5.47 7.40
C HIS A 163 4.59 -5.98 6.11
N VAL A 164 4.53 -5.12 5.10
CA VAL A 164 4.03 -5.48 3.77
C VAL A 164 5.00 -6.48 3.16
N ILE A 165 4.74 -7.77 3.41
CA ILE A 165 5.36 -8.86 2.68
C ILE A 165 4.37 -9.23 1.59
N ALA A 166 4.74 -8.91 0.36
CA ALA A 166 3.96 -9.34 -0.78
C ALA A 166 4.18 -10.83 -1.04
N VAL A 167 3.24 -11.66 -0.58
CA VAL A 167 3.25 -13.09 -0.86
C VAL A 167 2.18 -13.38 -1.91
N ASN A 168 2.61 -13.81 -3.10
CA ASN A 168 1.74 -14.20 -4.21
C ASN A 168 0.69 -13.14 -4.59
N GLY A 169 1.09 -11.86 -4.66
CA GLY A 169 0.17 -10.79 -5.05
C GLY A 169 -0.74 -10.26 -3.96
N ASN A 170 -0.56 -10.65 -2.70
CA ASN A 170 -1.37 -10.18 -1.57
C ASN A 170 -0.55 -9.34 -0.60
N ILE A 171 -1.22 -8.53 0.22
CA ILE A 171 -0.61 -7.80 1.34
C ILE A 171 -0.64 -8.74 2.55
N GLU A 172 0.51 -9.12 3.09
CA GLU A 172 0.58 -9.84 4.36
C GLU A 172 0.84 -8.83 5.50
N VAL A 173 0.15 -9.00 6.63
CA VAL A 173 0.27 -8.17 7.82
C VAL A 173 0.44 -9.09 9.03
N GLN A 174 1.42 -8.83 9.89
CA GLN A 174 1.54 -9.55 11.16
C GLN A 174 0.48 -9.04 12.13
N GLN A 175 -0.14 -9.95 12.88
CA GLN A 175 -1.21 -9.57 13.81
C GLN A 175 -1.10 -10.25 15.17
N SER A 176 -1.50 -9.51 16.21
CA SER A 176 -1.54 -9.98 17.58
C SER A 176 -2.81 -10.82 17.84
N LEU A 177 -2.73 -12.14 17.64
CA LEU A 177 -3.76 -13.17 17.92
C LEU A 177 -5.15 -12.94 17.29
N SER A 178 -5.62 -13.91 16.51
CA SER A 178 -6.98 -13.90 15.95
C SER A 178 -8.02 -14.50 16.90
N THR A 179 -9.19 -13.87 17.01
CA THR A 179 -10.38 -14.42 17.68
C THR A 179 -11.37 -15.13 16.73
N GLY A 180 -11.03 -15.21 15.43
CA GLY A 180 -11.90 -15.72 14.36
C GLY A 180 -12.97 -14.71 13.90
N GLY A 181 -13.42 -14.84 12.65
CA GLY A 181 -14.42 -13.94 12.03
C GLY A 181 -13.84 -12.80 11.19
N ASP A 182 -12.51 -12.76 11.02
CA ASP A 182 -11.83 -11.63 10.38
C ASP A 182 -11.88 -11.63 8.85
N SER A 183 -12.24 -12.78 8.25
CA SER A 183 -12.45 -12.88 6.80
C SER A 183 -13.45 -11.84 6.31
N GLY A 184 -13.07 -11.10 5.27
CA GLY A 184 -13.82 -10.01 4.67
C GLY A 184 -13.66 -8.65 5.36
N GLY A 185 -12.86 -8.54 6.43
CA GLY A 185 -12.58 -7.28 7.14
C GLY A 185 -11.59 -6.36 6.40
N PRO A 186 -11.73 -5.03 6.52
CA PRO A 186 -10.83 -4.08 5.86
C PRO A 186 -9.48 -3.89 6.58
N LEU A 187 -8.42 -3.72 5.79
CA LEU A 187 -7.13 -3.18 6.25
C LEU A 187 -7.07 -1.68 5.98
N ILE A 188 -7.03 -0.87 7.02
CA ILE A 188 -7.26 0.57 6.94
C ILE A 188 -5.98 1.35 7.26
N ASP A 189 -5.70 2.38 6.47
CA ASP A 189 -4.62 3.32 6.75
C ASP A 189 -5.08 4.47 7.66
N PRO A 190 -4.16 5.31 8.18
CA PRO A 190 -4.51 6.46 9.00
C PRO A 190 -5.40 7.49 8.28
N SER A 191 -5.60 7.41 6.96
CA SER A 191 -6.54 8.29 6.26
C SER A 191 -7.99 7.82 6.34
N GLY A 192 -8.25 6.67 6.98
CA GLY A 192 -9.58 6.05 6.98
C GLY A 192 -9.93 5.41 5.64
N SER A 193 -8.93 4.94 4.89
CA SER A 193 -9.14 4.28 3.60
C SER A 193 -8.67 2.82 3.66
N SER A 194 -9.48 1.91 3.12
CA SER A 194 -9.15 0.50 3.00
C SER A 194 -8.16 0.25 1.85
N LEU A 195 -7.05 -0.40 2.15
CA LEU A 195 -6.05 -0.88 1.18
C LEU A 195 -6.33 -2.31 0.70
N GLY A 196 -7.20 -3.04 1.39
CA GLY A 196 -7.48 -4.43 1.07
C GLY A 196 -8.43 -5.11 2.02
N THR A 197 -8.84 -6.32 1.64
CA THR A 197 -9.81 -7.15 2.38
C THR A 197 -9.14 -8.42 2.90
N CYS A 198 -9.29 -8.71 4.19
CA CYS A 198 -8.68 -9.87 4.86
C CYS A 198 -9.25 -11.15 4.30
N ARG A 199 -8.45 -11.94 3.57
CA ARG A 199 -8.89 -13.19 2.96
C ARG A 199 -8.60 -14.42 3.81
N ALA A 200 -7.47 -14.42 4.50
CA ALA A 200 -7.00 -15.60 5.20
C ALA A 200 -6.07 -15.25 6.36
N GLN A 201 -6.11 -16.10 7.38
CA GLN A 201 -5.18 -16.05 8.49
C GLN A 201 -4.10 -17.11 8.34
N ILE A 202 -2.91 -16.80 8.80
CA ILE A 202 -1.70 -17.59 8.63
C ILE A 202 -1.08 -17.86 10.01
N GLY A 203 -0.62 -19.09 10.21
CA GLY A 203 0.03 -19.53 11.44
C GLY A 203 -0.95 -20.02 12.52
N ILE A 204 -0.42 -20.80 13.48
CA ILE A 204 -1.20 -21.28 14.62
C ILE A 204 -1.60 -20.07 15.48
N GLY A 205 -2.90 -19.85 15.64
CA GLY A 205 -3.45 -18.67 16.33
C GLY A 205 -3.59 -17.41 15.44
N GLY A 206 -3.37 -17.53 14.12
CA GLY A 206 -3.56 -16.44 13.16
C GLY A 206 -2.57 -15.30 13.37
N THR A 207 -1.28 -15.60 13.50
CA THR A 207 -0.22 -14.61 13.78
C THR A 207 0.12 -13.69 12.61
N ALA A 208 -0.43 -13.97 11.42
CA ALA A 208 -0.46 -13.05 10.30
C ALA A 208 -1.80 -13.17 9.56
N ALA A 209 -2.15 -12.14 8.80
CA ALA A 209 -3.31 -12.10 7.92
C ALA A 209 -2.90 -11.67 6.51
N ARG A 210 -3.56 -12.26 5.52
CA ARG A 210 -3.37 -11.97 4.11
C ARG A 210 -4.56 -11.21 3.58
N TYR A 211 -4.28 -10.07 2.97
CA TYR A 211 -5.25 -9.14 2.43
C TYR A 211 -5.14 -9.09 0.91
N VAL A 212 -6.29 -9.17 0.26
CA VAL A 212 -6.43 -8.93 -1.18
C VAL A 212 -6.35 -7.42 -1.39
N PRO A 213 -5.40 -6.92 -2.22
CA PRO A 213 -5.28 -5.48 -2.46
C PRO A 213 -6.56 -4.90 -3.06
N MET A 214 -6.94 -3.70 -2.63
CA MET A 214 -8.13 -3.00 -3.14
C MET A 214 -8.03 -2.71 -4.65
N SER A 215 -6.81 -2.61 -5.21
CA SER A 215 -6.58 -2.55 -6.65
C SER A 215 -7.15 -3.75 -7.42
N ASP A 216 -7.33 -4.90 -6.78
CA ASP A 216 -7.91 -6.09 -7.41
C ASP A 216 -9.46 -6.08 -7.37
N ALA A 217 -10.06 -5.21 -6.58
CA ALA A 217 -11.51 -5.08 -6.46
C ALA A 217 -12.13 -4.24 -7.60
N GLN A 218 -11.33 -3.66 -8.51
CA GLN A 218 -11.80 -2.71 -9.53
C GLN A 218 -13.00 -3.19 -10.34
N ASN A 219 -13.06 -4.48 -10.71
CA ASN A 219 -14.21 -5.04 -11.42
C ASN A 219 -15.52 -4.94 -10.63
N LEU A 220 -15.46 -5.08 -9.31
CA LEU A 220 -16.60 -4.90 -8.41
C LEU A 220 -16.90 -3.41 -8.21
N LEU A 221 -15.88 -2.59 -7.93
CA LEU A 221 -16.04 -1.14 -7.79
C LEU A 221 -16.69 -0.51 -9.04
N ASN A 222 -16.46 -1.12 -10.20
CA ASN A 222 -17.02 -0.67 -11.47
C ASN A 222 -18.53 -0.83 -11.61
N LEU A 223 -19.17 -1.63 -10.74
CA LEU A 223 -20.60 -1.88 -10.72
C LEU A 223 -21.35 -0.85 -9.85
N ILE A 224 -20.63 -0.09 -9.03
CA ILE A 224 -21.22 0.89 -8.12
C ILE A 224 -21.67 2.12 -8.93
N PRO A 225 -22.94 2.54 -8.83
CA PRO A 225 -23.45 3.70 -9.54
C PRO A 225 -22.89 4.99 -8.97
N MET A 226 -22.88 6.02 -9.80
CA MET A 226 -22.44 7.35 -9.39
C MET A 226 -23.42 7.97 -8.39
N SER A 227 -22.89 8.53 -7.30
CA SER A 227 -23.65 9.18 -6.25
C SER A 227 -24.39 10.42 -6.73
N THR A 228 -25.45 10.80 -6.01
CA THR A 228 -26.21 12.03 -6.28
C THR A 228 -25.32 13.27 -6.14
N ARG A 229 -24.41 13.26 -5.16
CA ARG A 229 -23.43 14.34 -4.93
C ARG A 229 -22.52 14.54 -6.13
N VAL A 230 -21.93 13.46 -6.65
CA VAL A 230 -21.03 13.53 -7.81
C VAL A 230 -21.80 13.91 -9.09
N LYS A 231 -23.04 13.42 -9.28
CA LYS A 231 -23.90 13.86 -10.40
C LYS A 231 -24.08 15.37 -10.41
N ALA A 232 -24.37 15.98 -9.26
CA ALA A 232 -24.51 17.43 -9.17
C ALA A 232 -23.19 18.16 -9.47
N LEU A 233 -22.06 17.62 -9.01
CA LEU A 233 -20.74 18.19 -9.27
C LEU A 233 -20.35 18.10 -10.75
N ASP A 234 -20.69 17.00 -11.42
CA ASP A 234 -20.49 16.78 -12.84
C ASP A 234 -21.24 17.81 -13.71
N GLU A 235 -22.51 18.08 -13.40
CA GLU A 235 -23.29 19.11 -14.09
C GLU A 235 -22.68 20.51 -13.93
N ARG A 236 -22.19 20.83 -12.73
CA ARG A 236 -21.51 22.10 -12.49
C ARG A 236 -20.18 22.20 -13.22
N LEU A 237 -19.46 21.08 -13.34
CA LEU A 237 -18.22 21.01 -14.11
C LEU A 237 -18.48 21.25 -15.59
N LYS A 238 -19.50 20.61 -16.17
CA LYS A 238 -19.86 20.74 -17.60
C LYS A 238 -20.41 22.12 -17.97
N SER A 239 -21.19 22.75 -17.08
CA SER A 239 -21.70 24.11 -17.30
C SER A 239 -20.60 25.18 -17.22
N GLY A 240 -19.49 24.87 -16.55
CA GLY A 240 -18.42 25.82 -16.27
C GLY A 240 -18.73 26.74 -15.09
N ASP A 241 -19.64 26.32 -14.20
CA ASP A 241 -20.09 27.04 -13.01
C ASP A 241 -19.14 26.84 -11.80
N LEU A 242 -18.02 26.15 -11.99
CA LEU A 242 -17.00 25.88 -10.96
C LEU A 242 -15.76 26.74 -11.17
N LYS A 243 -15.32 27.39 -10.10
CA LYS A 243 -14.01 28.05 -10.04
C LYS A 243 -12.96 27.08 -9.51
N SER A 244 -11.71 27.23 -9.96
CA SER A 244 -10.58 26.36 -9.58
C SER A 244 -10.42 26.19 -8.07
N ALA A 245 -10.38 27.30 -7.30
CA ALA A 245 -10.24 27.25 -5.85
C ALA A 245 -11.42 26.59 -5.12
N GLU A 246 -12.66 26.84 -5.58
CA GLU A 246 -13.85 26.20 -5.03
C GLU A 246 -13.83 24.68 -5.29
N PHE A 247 -13.48 24.29 -6.51
CA PHE A 247 -13.40 22.90 -6.89
C PHE A 247 -12.28 22.17 -6.14
N ALA A 248 -11.11 22.80 -5.98
CA ALA A 248 -10.04 22.27 -5.14
C ALA A 248 -10.51 22.03 -3.70
N GLU A 249 -11.24 22.97 -3.11
CA GLU A 249 -11.81 22.78 -1.77
C GLU A 249 -12.72 21.54 -1.75
N MET A 250 -13.64 21.40 -2.70
CA MET A 250 -14.55 20.25 -2.78
C MET A 250 -13.83 18.90 -2.90
N LEU A 251 -12.62 18.84 -3.45
CA LEU A 251 -11.88 17.59 -3.64
C LEU A 251 -11.12 17.12 -2.40
N ARG A 252 -10.97 17.95 -1.35
CA ARG A 252 -10.34 17.50 -0.10
C ARG A 252 -11.23 16.48 0.61
N LYS A 253 -10.60 15.50 1.26
CA LYS A 253 -11.31 14.43 1.97
C LYS A 253 -11.87 14.95 3.31
N THR A 254 -13.19 15.08 3.38
CA THR A 254 -13.98 15.32 4.59
C THR A 254 -15.30 14.53 4.49
N PRO A 255 -16.03 14.29 5.59
CA PRO A 255 -17.27 13.49 5.56
C PRO A 255 -18.36 14.02 4.61
N ASP A 256 -18.41 15.35 4.40
CA ASP A 256 -19.38 16.04 3.54
C ASP A 256 -18.96 16.17 2.07
N ARG A 257 -17.75 15.71 1.71
CA ARG A 257 -17.16 15.84 0.38
C ARG A 257 -16.99 14.48 -0.32
N PRO A 258 -16.75 14.46 -1.65
CA PRO A 258 -16.59 13.22 -2.38
C PRO A 258 -15.55 12.27 -1.77
N THR A 259 -15.95 11.02 -1.56
CA THR A 259 -15.07 9.90 -1.19
C THR A 259 -14.15 9.51 -2.34
N ASN A 260 -13.12 8.71 -2.07
CA ASN A 260 -12.26 8.19 -3.15
C ASN A 260 -13.06 7.30 -4.11
N LEU A 261 -14.03 6.52 -3.61
CA LEU A 261 -14.91 5.71 -4.45
C LEU A 261 -15.78 6.58 -5.37
N GLU A 262 -16.33 7.67 -4.85
CA GLU A 262 -17.08 8.66 -5.62
C GLU A 262 -16.21 9.30 -6.71
N LEU A 263 -14.98 9.71 -6.38
CA LEU A 263 -14.04 10.25 -7.37
C LEU A 263 -13.62 9.21 -8.41
N TYR A 264 -13.46 7.94 -8.02
CA TYR A 264 -13.14 6.83 -8.93
C TYR A 264 -14.26 6.60 -9.96
N THR A 265 -15.50 6.51 -9.48
CA THR A 265 -16.67 6.32 -10.36
C THR A 265 -16.87 7.52 -11.29
N TRP A 266 -16.61 8.75 -10.79
CA TRP A 266 -16.65 9.96 -11.61
C TRP A 266 -15.61 9.97 -12.73
N GLY A 267 -14.35 9.69 -12.40
CA GLY A 267 -13.25 9.66 -13.37
C GLY A 267 -13.52 8.72 -14.53
N LYS A 268 -14.19 7.58 -14.28
CA LYS A 268 -14.63 6.67 -15.34
C LYS A 268 -15.69 7.28 -16.26
N LEU A 269 -16.64 8.03 -15.73
CA LEU A 269 -17.65 8.70 -16.54
C LEU A 269 -17.00 9.74 -17.47
N ILE A 270 -16.08 10.53 -16.90
CA ILE A 270 -15.29 11.51 -17.64
C ILE A 270 -14.52 10.83 -18.78
N SER A 271 -13.80 9.75 -18.45
CA SER A 271 -13.03 8.94 -19.40
C SER A 271 -13.85 8.37 -20.56
N LYS A 272 -15.10 7.96 -20.31
CA LYS A 272 -16.00 7.44 -21.34
C LYS A 272 -16.49 8.51 -22.30
N ASN A 273 -16.61 9.75 -21.85
CA ASN A 273 -17.21 10.84 -22.64
C ASN A 273 -16.37 12.13 -22.57
N PRO A 274 -15.07 12.10 -22.92
CA PRO A 274 -14.18 13.24 -22.74
C PRO A 274 -14.59 14.47 -23.57
N ALA A 275 -15.32 14.25 -24.66
CA ALA A 275 -15.84 15.32 -25.53
C ALA A 275 -16.93 16.17 -24.87
N LEU A 276 -17.54 15.73 -23.76
CA LEU A 276 -18.54 16.50 -23.02
C LEU A 276 -17.92 17.61 -22.15
N TYR A 277 -16.60 17.60 -21.98
CA TYR A 277 -15.88 18.55 -21.13
C TYR A 277 -15.12 19.53 -22.03
N ASP A 278 -15.56 20.79 -22.03
CA ASP A 278 -14.88 21.86 -22.75
C ASP A 278 -13.55 22.26 -22.08
N ASP A 279 -12.85 23.24 -22.62
CA ASP A 279 -11.53 23.62 -22.09
C ASP A 279 -11.58 24.21 -20.67
N ARG A 280 -12.72 24.77 -20.25
CA ARG A 280 -12.93 25.25 -18.86
C ARG A 280 -12.97 24.06 -17.91
N ALA A 281 -13.69 23.00 -18.29
CA ALA A 281 -13.75 21.76 -17.52
C ALA A 281 -12.44 20.95 -17.57
N LYS A 282 -11.80 20.84 -18.74
CA LYS A 282 -10.53 20.10 -18.89
C LYS A 282 -9.43 20.66 -18.01
N HIS A 283 -9.34 21.99 -17.90
CA HIS A 283 -8.38 22.62 -17.00
C HIS A 283 -8.56 22.11 -15.56
N LEU A 284 -9.81 22.09 -15.06
CA LEU A 284 -10.17 21.60 -13.72
C LEU A 284 -9.93 20.09 -13.56
N ILE A 285 -10.08 19.31 -14.63
CA ILE A 285 -9.78 17.87 -14.62
C ILE A 285 -8.28 17.62 -14.52
N GLN A 286 -7.48 18.31 -15.34
CA GLN A 286 -6.02 18.26 -15.29
C GLN A 286 -5.50 18.69 -13.93
N CYS A 287 -6.05 19.77 -13.39
CA CYS A 287 -5.84 20.20 -12.03
C CYS A 287 -7.03 21.07 -11.59
N PRO A 288 -7.64 20.80 -10.42
CA PRO A 288 -7.13 19.96 -9.33
C PRO A 288 -7.47 18.46 -9.34
N LEU A 289 -8.37 17.94 -10.20
CA LEU A 289 -8.91 16.58 -10.04
C LEU A 289 -7.84 15.48 -10.11
N VAL A 290 -7.03 15.43 -11.16
CA VAL A 290 -5.95 14.42 -11.29
C VAL A 290 -4.97 14.49 -10.12
N LYS A 291 -4.65 15.71 -9.66
CA LYS A 291 -3.79 15.91 -8.49
C LYS A 291 -4.42 15.37 -7.21
N ALA A 292 -5.72 15.56 -7.01
CA ALA A 292 -6.46 15.01 -5.89
C ALA A 292 -6.48 13.48 -5.92
N LEU A 293 -6.73 12.86 -7.08
CA LEU A 293 -6.64 11.40 -7.25
C LEU A 293 -5.26 10.88 -6.84
N MET A 294 -4.19 11.53 -7.31
CA MET A 294 -2.81 11.13 -6.99
C MET A 294 -2.47 11.31 -5.51
N HIS A 295 -2.86 12.41 -4.87
CA HIS A 295 -2.58 12.64 -3.44
C HIS A 295 -3.44 11.78 -2.51
N ARG A 296 -4.60 11.34 -2.97
CA ARG A 296 -5.52 10.45 -2.23
C ARG A 296 -5.28 8.96 -2.50
N GLY A 297 -4.21 8.60 -3.21
CA GLY A 297 -3.80 7.20 -3.47
C GLY A 297 -4.68 6.45 -4.48
N MET A 298 -5.24 7.18 -5.44
CA MET A 298 -6.12 6.67 -6.48
C MET A 298 -5.44 6.69 -7.84
N GLU A 299 -4.16 6.29 -7.92
CA GLU A 299 -3.39 6.32 -9.18
C GLU A 299 -4.07 5.57 -10.33
N ASP A 300 -4.77 4.45 -10.11
CA ASP A 300 -5.46 3.73 -11.18
C ASP A 300 -6.67 4.48 -11.76
N ALA A 301 -7.15 5.53 -11.08
CA ALA A 301 -8.19 6.41 -11.62
C ALA A 301 -7.65 7.40 -12.66
N VAL A 302 -6.33 7.59 -12.74
CA VAL A 302 -5.70 8.56 -13.64
C VAL A 302 -5.51 8.03 -15.07
N PRO A 303 -5.02 6.79 -15.32
CA PRO A 303 -4.87 6.29 -16.68
C PRO A 303 -6.10 6.37 -17.58
N PRO A 304 -7.33 6.08 -17.10
CA PRO A 304 -8.54 6.29 -17.90
C PRO A 304 -8.73 7.73 -18.38
N LEU A 305 -8.19 8.72 -17.65
CA LEU A 305 -8.25 10.14 -17.99
C LEU A 305 -7.17 10.58 -18.99
N TYR A 306 -6.34 9.66 -19.52
CA TYR A 306 -5.29 10.00 -20.50
C TYR A 306 -5.73 10.90 -21.68
N PRO A 307 -6.96 10.80 -22.24
CA PRO A 307 -7.39 11.70 -23.31
C PRO A 307 -7.40 13.20 -22.93
N ILE A 308 -7.42 13.52 -21.63
CA ILE A 308 -7.57 14.88 -21.12
C ILE A 308 -6.54 15.24 -20.03
N ALA A 309 -5.91 14.27 -19.37
CA ALA A 309 -4.88 14.46 -18.34
C ALA A 309 -3.51 14.80 -18.95
N ASP A 310 -2.63 15.43 -18.15
CA ASP A 310 -1.24 15.68 -18.57
C ASP A 310 -0.46 14.36 -18.67
N ALA A 311 0.40 14.26 -19.68
CA ALA A 311 1.20 13.05 -19.90
C ALA A 311 2.21 12.79 -18.76
N ASN A 312 2.68 13.82 -18.04
CA ASN A 312 3.53 13.60 -16.87
C ASN A 312 2.74 13.00 -15.70
N ASP A 313 1.51 13.46 -15.46
CA ASP A 313 0.66 12.92 -14.39
C ASP A 313 0.28 11.47 -14.68
N VAL A 314 -0.05 11.15 -15.94
CA VAL A 314 -0.32 9.78 -16.36
C VAL A 314 0.96 8.92 -16.24
N GLY A 315 2.11 9.46 -16.65
CA GLY A 315 3.40 8.80 -16.43
C GLY A 315 3.68 8.52 -14.97
N GLN A 316 3.35 9.45 -14.07
CA GLN A 316 3.56 9.31 -12.63
C GLN A 316 2.61 8.26 -12.03
N ALA A 317 1.34 8.26 -12.43
CA ALA A 317 0.37 7.24 -12.03
C ALA A 317 0.86 5.84 -12.42
N TYR A 318 1.35 5.66 -13.66
CA TYR A 318 1.88 4.38 -14.10
C TYR A 318 3.17 3.96 -13.40
N VAL A 319 4.03 4.89 -12.97
CA VAL A 319 5.19 4.57 -12.11
C VAL A 319 4.72 4.05 -10.75
N ARG A 320 3.70 4.66 -10.14
CA ARG A 320 3.15 4.20 -8.86
C ARG A 320 2.52 2.82 -8.98
N ILE A 321 1.67 2.62 -10.00
CA ILE A 321 1.12 1.30 -10.33
C ILE A 321 2.26 0.30 -10.56
N ALA A 322 3.29 0.64 -11.32
CA ALA A 322 4.40 -0.28 -11.57
C ALA A 322 5.16 -0.65 -10.29
N ASN A 323 5.38 0.30 -9.37
CA ASN A 323 5.98 0.02 -8.07
C ASN A 323 5.10 -0.92 -7.25
N ARG A 324 3.80 -0.65 -7.17
CA ARG A 324 2.82 -1.53 -6.52
C ARG A 324 2.91 -2.95 -7.03
N GLU A 325 2.83 -3.12 -8.34
CA GLU A 325 2.83 -4.44 -8.96
C GLU A 325 4.19 -5.14 -8.80
N ALA A 326 5.30 -4.40 -8.82
CA ALA A 326 6.61 -4.97 -8.51
C ALA A 326 6.68 -5.44 -7.06
N LEU A 327 6.21 -4.63 -6.11
CA LEU A 327 6.13 -5.00 -4.70
C LEU A 327 5.28 -6.25 -4.53
N LEU A 328 4.09 -6.30 -5.13
CA LEU A 328 3.17 -7.44 -5.11
C LEU A 328 3.71 -8.71 -5.80
N GLY A 329 4.91 -8.67 -6.40
CA GLY A 329 5.47 -9.82 -7.11
C GLY A 329 4.76 -10.13 -8.42
N ARG A 330 4.20 -9.11 -9.07
CA ARG A 330 3.46 -9.18 -10.35
C ARG A 330 4.28 -8.50 -11.46
N PRO A 331 5.42 -9.10 -11.86
CA PRO A 331 6.37 -8.42 -12.73
C PRO A 331 5.82 -8.14 -14.13
N ILE A 332 4.87 -8.93 -14.64
CA ILE A 332 4.27 -8.72 -15.97
C ILE A 332 3.53 -7.38 -16.02
N THR A 333 2.65 -7.12 -15.04
CA THR A 333 1.91 -5.85 -14.95
C THR A 333 2.86 -4.70 -14.67
N SER A 334 3.85 -4.88 -13.79
CA SER A 334 4.87 -3.87 -13.52
C SER A 334 5.68 -3.48 -14.76
N LEU A 335 6.09 -4.46 -15.58
CA LEU A 335 6.77 -4.23 -16.86
C LEU A 335 5.90 -3.43 -17.83
N ALA A 336 4.61 -3.79 -17.94
CA ALA A 336 3.67 -3.10 -18.81
C ALA A 336 3.49 -1.63 -18.38
N SER A 337 3.18 -1.40 -17.11
CA SER A 337 2.99 -0.06 -16.54
C SER A 337 4.25 0.79 -16.65
N SER A 338 5.43 0.22 -16.38
CA SER A 338 6.72 0.94 -16.52
C SER A 338 6.98 1.37 -17.97
N ARG A 339 6.63 0.55 -18.96
CA ARG A 339 6.77 0.91 -20.39
C ARG A 339 5.82 2.01 -20.79
N THR A 340 4.58 1.98 -20.31
CA THR A 340 3.60 3.05 -20.56
C THR A 340 4.06 4.36 -19.94
N ALA A 341 4.58 4.34 -18.70
CA ALA A 341 5.19 5.52 -18.08
C ALA A 341 6.35 6.07 -18.91
N LEU A 342 7.24 5.21 -19.42
CA LEU A 342 8.35 5.64 -20.28
C LEU A 342 7.87 6.28 -21.59
N ALA A 343 6.79 5.77 -22.18
CA ALA A 343 6.20 6.36 -23.38
C ALA A 343 5.64 7.77 -23.10
N ALA A 344 4.96 7.94 -21.96
CA ALA A 344 4.42 9.23 -21.52
C ALA A 344 5.54 10.26 -21.23
N TYR A 345 6.59 9.87 -20.52
CA TYR A 345 7.73 10.78 -20.27
C TYR A 345 8.59 11.04 -21.51
N LYS A 346 8.57 10.14 -22.50
CA LYS A 346 9.23 10.38 -23.78
C LYS A 346 8.54 11.50 -24.57
N SER A 347 7.20 11.59 -24.55
CA SER A 347 6.48 12.65 -25.27
C SER A 347 6.66 14.02 -24.61
N THR A 348 6.87 14.08 -23.29
CA THR A 348 7.06 15.34 -22.56
C THR A 348 8.53 15.74 -22.37
N GLY A 349 9.47 14.82 -22.58
CA GLY A 349 10.89 15.05 -22.30
C GLY A 349 11.25 15.05 -20.81
N ASN A 350 10.35 14.56 -19.94
CA ASN A 350 10.55 14.52 -18.50
C ASN A 350 11.63 13.50 -18.11
N ARG A 351 12.80 14.01 -17.70
CA ARG A 351 13.97 13.19 -17.35
C ARG A 351 13.79 12.44 -16.03
N GLU A 352 13.30 13.11 -14.99
CA GLU A 352 13.14 12.52 -13.66
C GLU A 352 12.13 11.38 -13.71
N GLY A 353 10.98 11.62 -14.35
CA GLY A 353 9.98 10.59 -14.58
C GLY A 353 10.53 9.40 -15.37
N LYS A 354 11.33 9.65 -16.41
CA LYS A 354 12.00 8.58 -17.17
C LYS A 354 12.95 7.76 -16.29
N ILE A 355 13.73 8.40 -15.42
CA ILE A 355 14.64 7.72 -14.50
C ILE A 355 13.85 6.84 -13.53
N ALA A 356 12.79 7.38 -12.92
CA ALA A 356 11.92 6.63 -12.02
C ALA A 356 11.30 5.41 -12.72
N ALA A 357 10.75 5.59 -13.92
CA ALA A 357 10.17 4.49 -14.69
C ALA A 357 11.22 3.43 -15.09
N GLN A 358 12.47 3.81 -15.38
CA GLN A 358 13.53 2.84 -15.67
C GLN A 358 14.01 2.07 -14.43
N LEU A 359 14.01 2.70 -13.25
CA LEU A 359 14.35 2.02 -12.01
C LEU A 359 13.36 0.89 -11.72
N VAL A 360 12.06 1.17 -11.81
CA VAL A 360 11.01 0.14 -11.62
C VAL A 360 11.05 -0.91 -12.72
N LEU A 361 11.30 -0.50 -13.97
CA LEU A 361 11.45 -1.44 -15.08
C LEU A 361 12.63 -2.41 -14.87
N ALA A 362 13.74 -1.93 -14.28
CA ALA A 362 14.88 -2.78 -13.94
C ALA A 362 14.51 -3.83 -12.88
N GLN A 363 13.79 -3.43 -11.83
CA GLN A 363 13.31 -4.32 -10.77
C GLN A 363 12.35 -5.38 -11.32
N ALA A 364 11.37 -4.98 -12.14
CA ALA A 364 10.43 -5.91 -12.75
C ALA A 364 11.11 -6.90 -13.72
N HIS A 365 12.16 -6.46 -14.44
CA HIS A 365 12.98 -7.37 -15.24
C HIS A 365 13.79 -8.35 -14.39
N LEU A 366 14.34 -7.91 -13.26
CA LEU A 366 15.05 -8.76 -12.31
C LEU A 366 14.12 -9.85 -11.75
N GLN A 367 12.91 -9.48 -11.33
CA GLN A 367 11.87 -10.42 -10.86
C GLN A 367 11.42 -11.42 -11.95
N SER A 368 11.56 -11.05 -13.23
CA SER A 368 11.33 -11.93 -14.37
C SER A 368 12.56 -12.73 -14.80
N ASN A 369 13.63 -12.76 -13.97
CA ASN A 369 14.93 -13.37 -14.28
C ASN A 369 15.61 -12.84 -15.57
N ASN A 370 15.22 -11.66 -16.07
CA ASN A 370 15.82 -11.03 -17.23
C ASN A 370 16.95 -10.09 -16.82
N ASN A 371 18.07 -10.69 -16.37
CA ASN A 371 19.24 -9.96 -15.88
C ASN A 371 19.88 -9.03 -16.94
N VAL A 372 19.74 -9.33 -18.23
CA VAL A 372 20.30 -8.50 -19.32
C VAL A 372 19.50 -7.20 -19.46
N ALA A 373 18.17 -7.29 -19.51
CA ALA A 373 17.33 -6.10 -19.58
C ALA A 373 17.37 -5.29 -18.28
N ALA A 374 17.39 -5.97 -17.13
CA ALA A 374 17.57 -5.33 -15.83
C ALA A 374 18.88 -4.53 -15.78
N GLN A 375 20.00 -5.15 -16.20
CA GLN A 375 21.30 -4.48 -16.26
C GLN A 375 21.28 -3.24 -17.17
N LYS A 376 20.65 -3.33 -18.35
CA LYS A 376 20.58 -2.20 -19.28
C LYS A 376 19.89 -0.99 -18.65
N ASN A 377 18.75 -1.21 -17.99
CA ASN A 377 17.99 -0.14 -17.34
C ASN A 377 18.72 0.41 -16.12
N ILE A 378 19.29 -0.44 -15.26
CA ILE A 378 20.00 0.04 -14.08
C ILE A 378 21.28 0.81 -14.43
N SER A 379 21.99 0.42 -15.49
CA SER A 379 23.16 1.15 -15.97
C SER A 379 22.78 2.55 -16.46
N TYR A 380 21.61 2.72 -17.10
CA TYR A 380 21.11 4.04 -17.43
C TYR A 380 20.81 4.86 -16.18
N VAL A 381 20.07 4.30 -15.22
CA VAL A 381 19.73 5.00 -13.95
C VAL A 381 21.01 5.45 -13.23
N LEU A 382 22.00 4.57 -13.09
CA LEU A 382 23.27 4.88 -12.43
C LEU A 382 24.17 5.83 -13.24
N SER A 383 23.92 6.02 -14.55
CA SER A 383 24.56 7.10 -15.33
C SER A 383 23.97 8.48 -15.00
N GLN A 384 22.80 8.52 -14.37
CA GLN A 384 22.03 9.73 -14.05
C GLN A 384 22.06 10.06 -12.54
N LYS A 385 23.00 9.50 -11.76
CA LYS A 385 23.09 9.64 -10.29
C LYS A 385 22.89 11.04 -9.74
N LYS A 386 23.38 12.08 -10.42
CA LYS A 386 23.22 13.48 -9.98
C LYS A 386 21.77 13.98 -9.91
N TYR A 387 20.81 13.23 -10.45
CA TYR A 387 19.37 13.52 -10.40
C TYR A 387 18.61 12.56 -9.47
N LEU A 388 19.32 11.69 -8.74
CA LEU A 388 18.70 10.76 -7.79
C LEU A 388 18.75 11.35 -6.39
N SER A 389 17.66 11.22 -5.64
CA SER A 389 17.70 11.30 -4.19
C SER A 389 18.54 10.14 -3.61
N PRO A 390 19.06 10.26 -2.37
CA PRO A 390 19.77 9.16 -1.73
C PRO A 390 18.94 7.86 -1.68
N ALA A 391 17.62 7.96 -1.47
CA ALA A 391 16.73 6.80 -1.47
C ALA A 391 16.64 6.13 -2.85
N GLU A 392 16.52 6.90 -3.94
CA GLU A 392 16.47 6.37 -5.29
C GLU A 392 17.82 5.79 -5.74
N GLU A 393 18.91 6.44 -5.37
CA GLU A 393 20.26 5.92 -5.62
C GLU A 393 20.50 4.62 -4.85
N GLY A 394 20.06 4.54 -3.59
CA GLY A 394 20.10 3.33 -2.78
C GLY A 394 19.33 2.18 -3.44
N LYS A 395 18.09 2.43 -3.91
CA LYS A 395 17.30 1.45 -4.69
C LYS A 395 18.02 1.03 -5.97
N ALA A 396 18.71 1.94 -6.64
CA ALA A 396 19.44 1.64 -7.86
C ALA A 396 20.64 0.71 -7.59
N TYR A 397 21.42 0.97 -6.54
CA TYR A 397 22.53 0.11 -6.14
C TYR A 397 22.06 -1.24 -5.61
N TYR A 398 21.00 -1.29 -4.81
CA TYR A 398 20.41 -2.55 -4.34
C TYR A 398 20.00 -3.44 -5.51
N THR A 399 19.33 -2.85 -6.53
CA THR A 399 18.95 -3.58 -7.74
C THR A 399 20.19 -4.05 -8.53
N ALA A 400 21.23 -3.22 -8.63
CA ALA A 400 22.49 -3.59 -9.27
C ALA A 400 23.22 -4.72 -8.53
N ALA A 401 23.20 -4.71 -7.19
CA ALA A 401 23.78 -5.74 -6.34
C ALA A 401 23.13 -7.10 -6.60
N ALA A 402 21.79 -7.16 -6.61
CA ALA A 402 21.06 -8.38 -6.90
C ALA A 402 21.34 -8.92 -8.32
N ILE A 403 21.52 -8.04 -9.31
CA ILE A 403 21.97 -8.44 -10.66
C ILE A 403 23.39 -9.02 -10.63
N SER A 404 24.31 -8.40 -9.89
CA SER A 404 25.69 -8.88 -9.76
C SER A 404 25.75 -10.24 -9.05
N GLU A 405 24.93 -10.43 -8.02
CA GLU A 405 24.77 -11.68 -7.29
C GLU A 405 24.25 -12.79 -8.21
N ASN A 406 23.18 -12.54 -8.97
CA ASN A 406 22.66 -13.49 -9.97
C ASN A 406 23.69 -13.88 -11.05
N LYS A 407 24.68 -13.02 -11.31
CA LYS A 407 25.79 -13.26 -12.24
C LYS A 407 27.02 -13.90 -11.57
N GLY A 408 26.99 -14.17 -10.27
CA GLY A 408 28.11 -14.68 -9.49
C GLY A 408 29.24 -13.65 -9.26
N SER A 409 29.02 -12.38 -9.58
CA SER A 409 29.99 -11.28 -9.41
C SER A 409 30.00 -10.76 -7.96
N MET A 410 30.41 -11.62 -7.03
CA MET A 410 30.22 -11.38 -5.59
C MET A 410 30.95 -10.14 -5.05
N HIS A 411 32.13 -9.79 -5.57
CA HIS A 411 32.82 -8.56 -5.17
C HIS A 411 32.02 -7.30 -5.52
N ALA A 412 31.38 -7.29 -6.70
CA ALA A 412 30.51 -6.18 -7.10
C ALA A 412 29.25 -6.14 -6.24
N ALA A 413 28.63 -7.30 -5.98
CA ALA A 413 27.45 -7.40 -5.12
C ALA A 413 27.73 -6.86 -3.71
N ILE A 414 28.85 -7.25 -3.09
CA ILE A 414 29.27 -6.75 -1.76
C ILE A 414 29.36 -5.22 -1.76
N SER A 415 30.14 -4.63 -2.67
CA SER A 415 30.31 -3.18 -2.73
C SER A 415 29.01 -2.42 -3.01
N GLN A 416 28.13 -3.00 -3.84
CA GLN A 416 26.86 -2.38 -4.21
C GLN A 416 25.81 -2.47 -3.08
N TYR A 417 25.71 -3.60 -2.37
CA TYR A 417 24.83 -3.70 -1.20
C TYR A 417 25.29 -2.78 -0.07
N ASP A 418 26.60 -2.70 0.16
CA ASP A 418 27.21 -1.78 1.14
C ASP A 418 26.83 -0.32 0.82
N THR A 419 27.09 0.12 -0.42
CA THR A 419 26.69 1.47 -0.89
C THR A 419 25.19 1.71 -0.75
N ALA A 420 24.35 0.72 -1.09
CA ALA A 420 22.91 0.83 -0.95
C ALA A 420 22.49 1.04 0.51
N SER A 421 23.08 0.30 1.44
CA SER A 421 22.78 0.41 2.88
C SER A 421 23.12 1.79 3.43
N GLU A 422 24.29 2.35 3.10
CA GLU A 422 24.71 3.68 3.51
C GLU A 422 23.75 4.77 3.01
N LEU A 423 23.32 4.64 1.74
CA LEU A 423 22.38 5.57 1.12
C LEU A 423 20.99 5.50 1.76
N PHE A 424 20.52 4.30 2.10
CA PHE A 424 19.26 4.12 2.81
C PHE A 424 19.31 4.66 4.25
N ILE A 425 20.42 4.46 4.97
CA ILE A 425 20.64 5.08 6.29
C ILE A 425 20.59 6.61 6.16
N LYS A 426 21.26 7.16 5.14
CA LYS A 426 21.28 8.61 4.87
C LYS A 426 19.91 9.18 4.54
N SER A 427 19.04 8.41 3.88
CA SER A 427 17.66 8.82 3.61
C SER A 427 16.69 8.54 4.77
N GLY A 428 17.13 7.88 5.85
CA GLY A 428 16.27 7.45 6.94
C GLY A 428 15.39 6.23 6.62
N ASP A 429 15.67 5.52 5.53
CA ASP A 429 14.97 4.28 5.16
C ASP A 429 15.66 3.07 5.82
N TYR A 430 15.48 2.97 7.14
CA TYR A 430 16.16 1.94 7.94
C TYR A 430 15.72 0.51 7.60
N VAL A 431 14.51 0.33 7.06
CA VAL A 431 14.02 -0.98 6.62
C VAL A 431 14.79 -1.43 5.37
N SER A 432 14.89 -0.56 4.35
CA SER A 432 15.69 -0.89 3.16
C SER A 432 17.17 -1.05 3.47
N ALA A 433 17.71 -0.29 4.43
CA ALA A 433 19.09 -0.46 4.91
C ALA A 433 19.32 -1.84 5.55
N ALA A 434 18.42 -2.27 6.45
CA ALA A 434 18.50 -3.58 7.09
C ALA A 434 18.40 -4.73 6.06
N ASN A 435 17.53 -4.60 5.06
CA ASN A 435 17.43 -5.56 3.96
C ASN A 435 18.72 -5.63 3.12
N ALA A 436 19.31 -4.48 2.78
CA ALA A 436 20.59 -4.43 2.05
C ALA A 436 21.73 -5.09 2.85
N LEU A 437 21.81 -4.84 4.15
CA LEU A 437 22.81 -5.43 5.05
C LEU A 437 22.61 -6.93 5.27
N THR A 438 21.36 -7.40 5.31
CA THR A 438 21.05 -8.83 5.42
C THR A 438 21.51 -9.57 4.15
N ASN A 439 21.23 -9.03 2.96
CA ASN A 439 21.71 -9.63 1.71
C ASN A 439 23.24 -9.53 1.57
N LEU A 440 23.84 -8.42 2.02
CA LEU A 440 25.30 -8.28 2.11
C LEU A 440 25.91 -9.40 2.97
N ALA A 441 25.33 -9.63 4.15
CA ALA A 441 25.77 -10.68 5.05
C ALA A 441 25.65 -12.07 4.42
N GLU A 442 24.57 -12.35 3.69
CA GLU A 442 24.38 -13.62 2.96
C GLU A 442 25.47 -13.83 1.89
N VAL A 443 25.78 -12.80 1.11
CA VAL A 443 26.85 -12.88 0.10
C VAL A 443 28.22 -13.07 0.77
N GLN A 444 28.53 -12.34 1.85
CA GLN A 444 29.75 -12.51 2.64
C GLN A 444 29.86 -13.92 3.25
N PHE A 445 28.75 -14.42 3.81
CA PHE A 445 28.64 -15.76 4.38
C PHE A 445 28.93 -16.85 3.33
N SER A 446 28.34 -16.73 2.13
CA SER A 446 28.60 -17.66 1.02
C SER A 446 30.08 -17.71 0.58
N LYS A 447 30.87 -16.68 0.93
CA LYS A 447 32.31 -16.59 0.70
C LYS A 447 33.17 -16.98 1.90
N GLY A 448 32.57 -17.49 2.98
CA GLY A 448 33.27 -17.84 4.21
C GLY A 448 33.79 -16.63 4.98
N ARG A 449 33.32 -15.41 4.67
CA ARG A 449 33.69 -14.18 5.38
C ARG A 449 32.80 -14.01 6.61
N TYR A 450 32.89 -14.96 7.54
CA TYR A 450 31.95 -15.03 8.67
C TYR A 450 31.98 -13.81 9.58
N ALA A 451 33.16 -13.21 9.81
CA ALA A 451 33.29 -12.02 10.64
C ALA A 451 32.58 -10.80 10.01
N GLU A 452 32.82 -10.55 8.72
CA GLU A 452 32.15 -9.47 7.96
C GLU A 452 30.63 -9.72 7.90
N ALA A 453 30.21 -10.96 7.63
CA ALA A 453 28.80 -11.33 7.59
C ALA A 453 28.11 -11.08 8.93
N GLN A 454 28.76 -11.45 10.03
CA GLN A 454 28.25 -11.23 11.37
C GLN A 454 28.10 -9.74 11.69
N GLU A 455 29.05 -8.90 11.28
CA GLU A 455 28.96 -7.44 11.46
C GLU A 455 27.78 -6.87 10.69
N SER A 456 27.67 -7.16 9.39
CA SER A 456 26.59 -6.69 8.52
C SER A 456 25.21 -7.07 9.06
N VAL A 457 24.99 -8.34 9.42
CA VAL A 457 23.69 -8.79 9.93
C VAL A 457 23.39 -8.25 11.34
N SER A 458 24.41 -7.99 12.18
CA SER A 458 24.21 -7.36 13.49
C SER A 458 23.74 -5.90 13.34
N GLN A 459 24.28 -5.18 12.37
CA GLN A 459 23.78 -3.85 12.02
C GLN A 459 22.34 -3.91 11.48
N ALA A 460 22.01 -4.92 10.66
CA ALA A 460 20.65 -5.13 10.17
C ALA A 460 19.63 -5.35 11.32
N VAL A 461 19.99 -6.13 12.35
CA VAL A 461 19.16 -6.31 13.56
C VAL A 461 18.93 -4.96 14.26
N ALA A 462 19.99 -4.16 14.47
CA ALA A 462 19.88 -2.87 15.13
C ALA A 462 18.99 -1.88 14.37
N LEU A 463 19.15 -1.80 13.04
CA LEU A 463 18.32 -0.95 12.19
C LEU A 463 16.87 -1.43 12.11
N SER A 464 16.64 -2.74 12.11
CA SER A 464 15.28 -3.30 12.14
C SER A 464 14.57 -2.95 13.45
N ARG A 465 15.26 -3.04 14.59
CA ARG A 465 14.76 -2.58 15.90
C ARG A 465 14.44 -1.09 15.89
N GLN A 466 15.35 -0.27 15.34
CA GLN A 466 15.14 1.17 15.22
C GLN A 466 13.94 1.51 14.33
N ALA A 467 13.69 0.71 13.29
CA ALA A 467 12.54 0.86 12.41
C ALA A 467 11.23 0.32 13.02
N GLY A 468 11.28 -0.36 14.17
CA GLY A 468 10.14 -1.12 14.70
C GLY A 468 9.70 -2.27 13.78
N ASN A 469 10.62 -2.78 12.95
CA ASN A 469 10.32 -3.83 11.98
C ASN A 469 10.67 -5.21 12.55
N THR A 470 9.71 -5.84 13.22
CA THR A 470 9.88 -7.13 13.89
C THR A 470 10.10 -8.27 12.89
N ALA A 471 9.51 -8.19 11.69
CA ALA A 471 9.74 -9.18 10.63
C ALA A 471 11.19 -9.17 10.16
N ALA A 472 11.71 -7.99 9.80
CA ALA A 472 13.10 -7.82 9.39
C ALA A 472 14.06 -8.16 10.55
N GLU A 473 13.72 -7.75 11.79
CA GLU A 473 14.50 -8.10 12.98
C GLU A 473 14.58 -9.61 13.16
N SER A 474 13.46 -10.32 13.14
CA SER A 474 13.43 -11.77 13.31
C SER A 474 14.19 -12.49 12.19
N ARG A 475 14.09 -12.03 10.94
CA ARG A 475 14.87 -12.56 9.82
C ARG A 475 16.36 -12.37 10.05
N SER A 476 16.79 -11.14 10.36
CA SER A 476 18.20 -10.84 10.62
C SER A 476 18.74 -11.57 11.86
N LEU A 477 17.94 -11.78 12.90
CA LEU A 477 18.32 -12.56 14.08
C LEU A 477 18.55 -14.04 13.73
N TYR A 478 17.65 -14.65 12.96
CA TYR A 478 17.84 -16.02 12.51
C TYR A 478 19.07 -16.17 11.60
N ASP A 479 19.29 -15.24 10.67
CA ASP A 479 20.50 -15.23 9.83
C ASP A 479 21.78 -15.03 10.66
N LEU A 480 21.75 -14.17 11.68
CA LEU A 480 22.84 -13.99 12.63
C LEU A 480 23.17 -15.28 13.38
N ALA A 481 22.15 -15.98 13.89
CA ALA A 481 22.33 -17.24 14.59
C ALA A 481 22.96 -18.31 13.67
N LYS A 482 22.51 -18.39 12.41
CA LYS A 482 23.07 -19.26 11.37
C LYS A 482 24.54 -18.96 11.10
N ILE A 483 24.88 -17.68 10.93
CA ILE A 483 26.27 -17.23 10.70
C ILE A 483 27.16 -17.56 11.90
N GLN A 484 26.69 -17.30 13.13
CA GLN A 484 27.43 -17.61 14.36
C GLN A 484 27.67 -19.11 14.52
N SER A 485 26.67 -19.95 14.22
CA SER A 485 26.82 -21.41 14.26
C SER A 485 27.91 -21.89 13.32
N ALA A 486 27.88 -21.43 12.06
CA ALA A 486 28.90 -21.76 11.07
C ALA A 486 30.30 -21.22 11.42
N ALA A 487 30.37 -20.11 12.16
CA ALA A 487 31.62 -19.56 12.69
C ALA A 487 32.14 -20.29 13.95
N GLY A 488 31.44 -21.33 14.43
CA GLY A 488 31.79 -22.07 15.64
C GLY A 488 31.43 -21.35 16.95
N LEU A 489 30.64 -20.28 16.89
CA LEU A 489 30.20 -19.48 18.04
C LEU A 489 28.89 -20.01 18.61
N THR A 490 28.86 -21.31 18.97
CA THR A 490 27.64 -22.04 19.33
C THR A 490 26.84 -21.39 20.46
N SER A 491 27.49 -20.95 21.55
CA SER A 491 26.80 -20.28 22.66
C SER A 491 26.07 -19.02 22.20
N LYS A 492 26.72 -18.17 21.39
CA LYS A 492 26.11 -16.94 20.88
C LYS A 492 24.95 -17.23 19.92
N SER A 493 25.09 -18.29 19.12
CA SER A 493 24.02 -18.75 18.22
C SER A 493 22.76 -19.11 19.01
N PHE A 494 22.90 -19.82 20.14
CA PHE A 494 21.77 -20.15 20.99
C PHE A 494 21.14 -18.91 21.65
N ASP A 495 21.95 -17.98 22.17
CA ASP A 495 21.43 -16.72 22.70
C ASP A 495 20.63 -15.95 21.63
N THR A 496 21.16 -15.92 20.40
CA THR A 496 20.51 -15.23 19.28
C THR A 496 19.23 -15.94 18.81
N LEU A 497 19.18 -17.28 18.84
CA LEU A 497 17.94 -18.04 18.58
C LEU A 497 16.88 -17.79 19.65
N GLN A 498 17.30 -17.59 20.90
CA GLN A 498 16.38 -17.21 21.97
C GLN A 498 15.82 -15.79 21.74
N ASP A 499 16.66 -14.82 21.34
CA ASP A 499 16.21 -13.50 20.93
C ASP A 499 15.24 -13.55 19.75
N TYR A 500 15.54 -14.37 18.74
CA TYR A 500 14.63 -14.62 17.62
C TYR A 500 13.26 -15.11 18.09
N LEU A 501 13.20 -16.09 19.00
CA LEU A 501 11.94 -16.62 19.53
C LEU A 501 11.21 -15.63 20.43
N ASN A 502 11.92 -14.71 21.09
CA ASN A 502 11.30 -13.63 21.85
C ASN A 502 10.59 -12.62 20.94
N VAL A 503 11.17 -12.33 19.76
CA VAL A 503 10.60 -11.43 18.75
C VAL A 503 9.50 -12.13 17.92
N ALA A 504 9.72 -13.39 17.55
CA ALA A 504 8.86 -14.15 16.64
C ALA A 504 8.63 -15.60 17.13
N PRO A 505 7.86 -15.81 18.21
CA PRO A 505 7.66 -17.13 18.84
C PRO A 505 6.94 -18.15 17.95
N SER A 506 6.23 -17.65 16.93
CA SER A 506 5.54 -18.42 15.88
C SER A 506 6.02 -18.04 14.47
N GLY A 507 7.22 -17.46 14.36
CA GLY A 507 7.82 -17.10 13.07
C GLY A 507 8.14 -18.30 12.18
N PRO A 508 8.50 -18.08 10.89
CA PRO A 508 8.72 -19.16 9.92
C PRO A 508 9.76 -20.20 10.36
N HIS A 509 10.77 -19.79 11.12
CA HIS A 509 11.85 -20.63 11.62
C HIS A 509 11.68 -20.99 13.12
N ALA A 510 10.53 -20.70 13.73
CA ALA A 510 10.33 -20.93 15.17
C ALA A 510 10.44 -22.41 15.57
N ASN A 511 9.92 -23.31 14.75
CA ASN A 511 10.01 -24.75 15.03
C ASN A 511 11.45 -25.27 14.93
N GLU A 512 12.21 -24.78 13.94
CA GLU A 512 13.61 -25.13 13.77
C GLU A 512 14.46 -24.55 14.91
N ALA A 513 14.26 -23.28 15.26
CA ALA A 513 14.95 -22.63 16.37
C ALA A 513 14.71 -23.36 17.70
N LYS A 514 13.46 -23.73 17.99
CA LYS A 514 13.10 -24.52 19.19
C LYS A 514 13.80 -25.88 19.19
N ALA A 515 13.77 -26.60 18.06
CA ALA A 515 14.44 -27.89 17.94
C ALA A 515 15.96 -27.79 18.19
N ILE A 516 16.62 -26.76 17.63
CA ILE A 516 18.06 -26.53 17.85
C ILE A 516 18.35 -26.27 19.33
N LEU A 517 17.55 -25.42 19.99
CA LEU A 517 17.74 -25.09 21.40
C LEU A 517 17.44 -26.26 22.34
N ASP A 518 16.51 -27.14 22.00
CA ASP A 518 16.18 -28.31 22.82
C ASP A 518 17.25 -29.41 22.70
N HIS A 519 17.93 -29.54 21.56
CA HIS A 519 19.08 -30.43 21.43
C HIS A 519 20.35 -29.95 22.15
N ALA A 520 20.39 -28.67 22.58
CA ALA A 520 21.51 -28.09 23.32
C ALA A 520 21.43 -28.33 24.84
N LYS A 521 20.27 -28.76 25.35
CA LYS A 521 20.02 -29.12 26.76
C LYS A 521 20.26 -30.61 26.96
#